data_AF-A0A0C5WLG1-F1
#
_entry.id   AF-A0A0C5WLG1-F1
#
_cell.length_a   1.000
_cell.length_b   1.000
_cell.length_c   1.000
_cell.angle_alpha   90.00
_cell.angle_beta   90.00
_cell.angle_gamma   90.00
#
_symmetry.space_group_name_H-M   'P 1'
#
loop_
_entity.id
_entity.type
_entity.pdbx_description
1 polymer ?
#
loop_
_entity_poly.entity_id
_entity_poly.type
_entity_poly.pdbx_seq_one_letter_code
_entity_poly.pdbx_strand_id
1 'polypeptide(L)'
;MSGDAILLALFLVAVVNISRYISTLRTLLAVMRECDPLLYQQVDGRGFFSSQGNVTKQIRLFHYIRSHQYHNHHDPVFMEKCSKVRRLFILASTYLMVFLVAIFVIAYMGI
;
A
#
# COMPACT_ATOMS: atom_id res chain seq x y z
N MET A 1 -19.46 -12.62 22.68
CA MET A 1 -18.57 -11.46 22.44
C MET A 1 -19.28 -10.61 21.40
N SER A 2 -19.61 -9.36 21.71
CA SER A 2 -20.39 -8.49 20.82
C SER A 2 -19.64 -8.25 19.51
N GLY A 3 -20.34 -8.29 18.37
CA GLY A 3 -19.76 -8.03 17.04
C GLY A 3 -18.94 -6.74 16.97
N ASP A 4 -19.26 -5.75 17.82
CA ASP A 4 -18.48 -4.52 18.02
C ASP A 4 -17.02 -4.76 18.38
N ALA A 5 -16.73 -5.75 19.24
CA ALA A 5 -15.36 -6.07 19.64
C ALA A 5 -14.56 -6.68 18.47
N ILE A 6 -15.22 -7.47 17.62
CA ILE A 6 -14.62 -8.06 16.41
C ILE A 6 -14.34 -6.95 15.39
N LEU A 7 -15.31 -6.05 15.17
CA LEU A 7 -15.14 -4.90 14.28
C LEU A 7 -14.03 -3.96 14.75
N LEU A 8 -13.95 -3.69 16.05
CA LEU A 8 -12.88 -2.88 16.64
C LEU A 8 -11.50 -3.55 16.45
N ALA A 9 -11.39 -4.86 16.71
CA ALA A 9 -10.15 -5.59 16.50
C ALA A 9 -9.72 -5.56 15.03
N LEU A 10 -10.66 -5.78 14.10
CA LEU A 10 -10.38 -5.70 12.68
C LEU A 10 -10.02 -4.27 12.23
N PHE A 11 -10.66 -3.25 12.80
CA PHE A 11 -10.30 -1.87 12.53
C PHE A 11 -8.87 -1.54 12.99
N LEU A 12 -8.48 -1.96 14.19
CA LEU A 12 -7.12 -1.76 14.71
C LEU A 12 -6.07 -2.43 13.81
N VAL A 13 -6.32 -3.66 13.38
CA VAL A 13 -5.43 -4.35 12.44
C VAL A 13 -5.40 -3.62 11.08
N ALA A 14 -6.52 -3.08 10.60
CA ALA A 14 -6.55 -2.26 9.39
C ALA A 14 -5.65 -1.03 9.51
N VAL A 15 -5.76 -0.28 10.61
CA VAL A 15 -4.94 0.91 10.90
C VAL A 15 -3.45 0.55 10.92
N VAL A 16 -3.09 -0.54 11.60
CA VAL A 16 -1.70 -1.02 11.66
C VAL A 16 -1.20 -1.47 10.28
N ASN A 17 -2.05 -2.07 9.45
CA ASN A 17 -1.66 -2.50 8.12
C ASN A 17 -1.46 -1.29 7.17
N ILE A 18 -2.36 -0.31 7.24
CA ILE A 18 -2.27 0.95 6.50
C ILE A 18 -1.00 1.72 6.91
N SER A 19 -0.72 1.82 8.22
CA SER A 19 0.47 2.53 8.69
C SER A 19 1.77 1.88 8.21
N ARG A 20 1.85 0.54 8.20
CA ARG A 20 2.98 -0.21 7.61
C ARG A 20 3.10 0.05 6.10
N TYR A 21 1.99 0.05 5.38
CA TYR A 21 1.97 0.32 3.95
C TYR A 21 2.48 1.74 3.64
N ILE A 22 1.94 2.76 4.31
CA ILE A 22 2.37 4.17 4.14
C ILE A 22 3.85 4.33 4.49
N SER A 23 4.30 3.76 5.60
CA SER A 23 5.70 3.84 6.04
C SER A 23 6.64 3.21 5.02
N THR A 24 6.29 2.04 4.49
CA THR A 24 7.10 1.35 3.48
C THR A 24 7.13 2.15 2.17
N LEU A 25 6.00 2.70 1.75
CA LEU A 25 5.91 3.52 0.55
C LEU A 25 6.71 4.82 0.66
N ARG A 26 6.72 5.47 1.85
CA ARG A 26 7.61 6.60 2.15
C ARG A 26 9.08 6.21 1.98
N THR A 27 9.49 5.06 2.52
CA THR A 27 10.88 4.60 2.36
C THR A 27 11.22 4.26 0.90
N LEU A 28 10.28 3.68 0.15
CA LEU A 28 10.46 3.41 -1.26
C LEU A 28 10.67 4.70 -2.05
N LEU A 29 9.85 5.73 -1.81
CA LEU A 29 9.98 7.02 -2.49
C LEU A 29 11.29 7.73 -2.15
N ALA A 30 11.76 7.60 -0.90
CA ALA A 30 13.07 8.14 -0.51
C ALA A 30 14.21 7.48 -1.28
N VAL A 31 14.23 6.14 -1.35
CA VAL A 31 15.24 5.39 -2.12
C VAL A 31 15.09 5.65 -3.63
N MET A 32 13.86 5.68 -4.14
CA MET A 32 13.57 5.98 -5.55
C MET A 32 14.13 7.33 -5.98
N ARG A 33 14.10 8.34 -5.10
CA ARG A 33 14.65 9.67 -5.38
C ARG A 33 16.16 9.62 -5.71
N GLU A 34 16.89 8.69 -5.10
CA GLU A 34 18.33 8.52 -5.30
C GLU A 34 18.64 7.58 -6.48
N CYS A 35 17.92 6.45 -6.60
CA CYS A 35 18.18 5.45 -7.63
C CYS A 35 17.61 5.84 -9.01
N ASP A 36 16.45 6.48 -9.05
CA ASP A 36 15.73 6.83 -10.28
C ASP A 36 14.92 8.14 -10.12
N PRO A 37 15.60 9.30 -10.18
CA PRO A 37 14.96 10.60 -9.98
C PRO A 37 13.90 10.90 -11.05
N LEU A 38 14.03 10.32 -12.26
CA LEU A 38 13.05 10.48 -13.33
C LEU A 38 11.74 9.76 -12.97
N LEU A 39 11.83 8.50 -12.53
CA LEU A 39 10.67 7.76 -12.05
C LEU A 39 10.03 8.45 -10.84
N TYR A 40 10.83 8.94 -9.90
CA TYR A 40 10.36 9.72 -8.74
C TYR A 40 9.51 10.93 -9.17
N GLN A 41 9.94 11.68 -10.19
CA GLN A 41 9.18 12.83 -10.69
C GLN A 41 7.93 12.41 -11.48
N GLN A 42 8.00 11.31 -12.23
CA GLN A 42 6.86 10.78 -12.98
C GLN A 42 5.71 10.33 -12.08
N VAL A 43 6.02 9.78 -10.91
CA VAL A 43 5.03 9.34 -9.93
C VAL A 43 4.61 10.44 -8.97
N ASP A 44 5.04 11.69 -9.21
CA ASP A 44 4.79 12.83 -8.33
C ASP A 44 5.33 12.62 -6.91
N GLY A 45 6.57 12.16 -6.77
CA GLY A 45 7.14 11.74 -5.49
C GLY A 45 7.09 12.80 -4.38
N ARG A 46 7.18 14.10 -4.71
CA ARG A 46 7.04 15.20 -3.74
C ARG A 46 5.59 15.44 -3.33
N GLY A 47 4.65 15.32 -4.26
CA GLY A 47 3.21 15.45 -4.03
C GLY A 47 2.51 14.14 -3.64
N PHE A 48 3.25 13.03 -3.54
CA PHE A 48 2.68 11.68 -3.50
C PHE A 48 1.68 11.47 -2.36
N PHE A 49 1.92 12.06 -1.19
CA PHE A 49 1.02 11.99 -0.03
C PHE A 49 0.24 13.29 0.22
N SER A 50 0.27 14.23 -0.72
CA SER A 50 -0.48 15.49 -0.61
C SER A 50 -1.93 15.27 -1.03
N SER A 51 -2.85 16.03 -0.43
CA SER A 51 -4.26 16.06 -0.84
C SER A 51 -4.45 16.55 -2.29
N GLN A 52 -3.45 17.25 -2.85
CA GLN A 52 -3.43 17.73 -4.23
C GLN A 52 -2.60 16.81 -5.16
N GLY A 53 -2.20 15.63 -4.67
CA GLY A 53 -1.40 14.68 -5.43
C GLY A 53 -2.14 14.13 -6.64
N ASN A 54 -1.41 13.87 -7.72
CA ASN A 54 -2.01 13.36 -8.95
C ASN A 54 -2.21 11.83 -8.87
N VAL A 55 -3.45 11.39 -8.64
CA VAL A 55 -3.80 9.96 -8.50
C VAL A 55 -3.41 9.15 -9.74
N THR A 56 -3.54 9.70 -10.95
CA THR A 56 -3.14 9.04 -12.20
C THR A 56 -1.64 8.73 -12.21
N LYS A 57 -0.81 9.60 -11.64
CA LYS A 57 0.64 9.36 -11.48
C LYS A 57 0.95 8.35 -10.39
N GLN A 58 0.17 8.33 -9.29
CA GLN A 58 0.31 7.30 -8.25
C GLN A 58 -0.02 5.90 -8.80
N ILE A 59 -1.05 5.78 -9.64
CA ILE A 59 -1.40 4.52 -10.31
C ILE A 59 -0.25 4.01 -11.19
N ARG A 60 0.54 4.91 -11.80
CA ARG A 60 1.73 4.53 -12.57
C ARG A 60 2.77 3.81 -11.70
N LEU A 61 3.02 4.30 -10.49
CA LEU A 61 3.91 3.61 -9.53
C LEU A 61 3.39 2.22 -9.21
N PHE A 62 2.09 2.11 -8.96
CA PHE A 62 1.46 0.82 -8.70
C PHE A 62 1.62 -0.14 -9.87
N HIS A 63 1.37 0.32 -11.09
CA HIS A 63 1.53 -0.47 -12.30
C HIS A 63 2.99 -0.93 -12.47
N TYR A 64 3.96 -0.04 -12.26
CA TYR A 64 5.39 -0.33 -12.31
C TYR A 64 5.82 -1.43 -11.32
N ILE A 65 5.36 -1.33 -10.06
CA ILE A 65 5.63 -2.35 -9.04
C ILE A 65 4.93 -3.67 -9.39
N ARG A 66 3.70 -3.59 -9.91
CA ARG A 66 2.91 -4.78 -10.28
C ARG A 66 3.50 -5.53 -11.47
N SER A 67 4.03 -4.82 -12.47
CA SER A 67 4.62 -5.38 -13.69
C SER A 67 6.08 -5.83 -13.52
N HIS A 68 6.61 -5.80 -12.29
CA HIS A 68 7.98 -6.22 -11.97
C HIS A 68 9.09 -5.43 -12.68
N GLN A 69 8.79 -4.22 -13.20
CA GLN A 69 9.77 -3.41 -13.94
C GLN A 69 11.02 -3.01 -13.13
N TYR A 70 10.93 -3.06 -11.79
CA TYR A 70 12.06 -2.84 -10.89
C TYR A 70 13.16 -3.91 -10.96
N HIS A 71 12.93 -5.06 -11.61
CA HIS A 71 13.99 -6.06 -11.81
C HIS A 71 15.08 -5.60 -12.80
N ASN A 72 14.82 -4.55 -13.57
CA ASN A 72 15.79 -3.98 -14.48
C ASN A 72 16.77 -3.02 -13.77
N HIS A 73 16.48 -2.65 -12.51
CA HIS A 73 17.34 -1.79 -11.70
C HIS A 73 18.41 -2.64 -11.01
N HIS A 74 19.66 -2.15 -11.00
CA HIS A 74 20.80 -2.86 -10.40
C HIS A 74 20.94 -2.64 -8.88
N ASP A 75 20.07 -1.82 -8.27
CA ASP A 75 20.14 -1.52 -6.84
C ASP A 75 19.33 -2.58 -6.03
N PRO A 76 20.01 -3.44 -5.25
CA PRO A 76 19.34 -4.48 -4.48
C PRO A 76 18.44 -3.92 -3.38
N VAL A 77 18.76 -2.75 -2.82
CA VAL A 77 17.95 -2.09 -1.78
C VAL A 77 16.64 -1.60 -2.40
N PHE A 78 16.70 -0.97 -3.56
CA PHE A 78 15.50 -0.53 -4.28
C PHE A 78 14.59 -1.70 -4.66
N MET A 79 15.15 -2.78 -5.20
CA MET A 79 14.40 -3.98 -5.56
C MET A 79 13.71 -4.61 -4.35
N GLU A 80 14.40 -4.71 -3.22
CA GLU A 80 13.84 -5.29 -2.00
C GLU A 80 12.67 -4.44 -1.45
N LYS A 81 12.80 -3.11 -1.49
CA LYS A 81 11.71 -2.18 -1.08
C LYS A 81 10.50 -2.31 -2.00
N CYS A 82 10.69 -2.36 -3.32
CA CYS A 82 9.62 -2.60 -4.28
C CYS A 82 8.89 -3.92 -4.01
N SER A 83 9.63 -4.99 -3.76
CA SER A 83 9.06 -6.31 -3.41
C SER A 83 8.27 -6.27 -2.10
N LYS A 84 8.80 -5.59 -1.06
CA LYS A 84 8.11 -5.38 0.22
C LYS A 84 6.81 -4.61 0.04
N VAL A 85 6.81 -3.50 -0.72
CA VAL A 85 5.59 -2.72 -1.01
C VAL A 85 4.55 -3.57 -1.73
N ARG A 86 4.96 -4.38 -2.73
CA ARG A 86 4.04 -5.29 -3.43
C ARG A 86 3.39 -6.30 -2.48
N ARG A 87 4.17 -6.93 -1.59
CA ARG A 87 3.65 -7.88 -0.60
C ARG A 87 2.66 -7.22 0.36
N LEU A 88 2.99 -6.03 0.85
CA LEU A 88 2.10 -5.25 1.72
C LEU A 88 0.82 -4.83 1.00
N PHE A 89 0.90 -4.48 -0.29
CA PHE A 89 -0.29 -4.19 -1.08
C PHE A 89 -1.22 -5.40 -1.19
N ILE A 90 -0.67 -6.57 -1.52
CA ILE A 90 -1.47 -7.81 -1.60
C ILE A 90 -2.11 -8.08 -0.25
N LEU A 91 -1.32 -8.05 0.83
CA LEU A 91 -1.82 -8.25 2.20
C LEU A 91 -2.94 -7.26 2.55
N ALA A 92 -2.77 -5.98 2.21
CA ALA A 92 -3.78 -4.94 2.43
C ALA A 92 -5.06 -5.17 1.61
N SER A 93 -4.94 -5.56 0.34
CA SER A 93 -6.10 -5.88 -0.50
C SER A 93 -6.87 -7.11 -0.01
N THR A 94 -6.16 -8.17 0.38
CA THR A 94 -6.78 -9.36 0.97
C THR A 94 -7.45 -9.02 2.30
N TYR A 95 -6.77 -8.25 3.15
CA TYR A 95 -7.32 -7.81 4.43
C TYR A 95 -8.58 -6.97 4.26
N LEU A 96 -8.59 -6.03 3.31
CA LEU A 96 -9.76 -5.22 2.99
C LEU A 96 -10.94 -6.09 2.55
N MET A 97 -10.70 -7.09 1.69
CA MET A 97 -11.75 -8.01 1.25
C MET A 97 -12.31 -8.80 2.44
N VAL A 98 -11.46 -9.35 3.31
CA VAL A 98 -11.87 -10.06 4.54
C VAL A 98 -12.66 -9.14 5.47
N PHE A 99 -12.22 -7.89 5.63
CA PHE A 99 -12.90 -6.90 6.46
C PHE A 99 -14.31 -6.58 5.95
N LEU A 100 -14.46 -6.39 4.63
CA LEU A 100 -15.77 -6.16 4.01
C LEU A 100 -16.70 -7.37 4.17
N VAL A 101 -16.17 -8.58 4.01
CA VAL A 101 -16.93 -9.82 4.25
C VAL A 101 -17.34 -9.92 5.72
N ALA A 102 -16.45 -9.61 6.67
CA ALA A 102 -16.76 -9.62 8.09
C ALA A 102 -17.86 -8.62 8.44
N ILE A 103 -17.80 -7.39 7.91
CA ILE A 103 -18.87 -6.40 8.06
C ILE A 103 -20.18 -6.94 7.49
N PHE A 104 -20.15 -7.51 6.28
CA PHE A 104 -21.35 -8.06 5.65
C PHE A 104 -21.98 -9.18 6.50
N VAL A 105 -21.18 -10.12 6.99
CA VAL A 105 -21.66 -11.21 7.85
C VAL A 105 -22.26 -10.66 9.14
N ILE A 106 -21.57 -9.75 9.84
CA ILE A 106 -22.07 -9.19 11.10
C ILE A 106 -23.36 -8.37 10.88
N ALA A 107 -23.38 -7.50 9.85
CA ALA A 107 -24.49 -6.59 9.58
C ALA A 107 -25.74 -7.30 9.04
N TYR A 108 -25.59 -8.34 8.21
CA TYR A 108 -26.71 -9.00 7.54
C TYR A 108 -27.07 -10.37 8.10
N MET A 109 -26.13 -11.11 8.70
CA MET A 109 -26.40 -12.42 9.30
C MET A 109 -26.62 -12.36 10.82
N GLY A 110 -26.45 -11.20 11.45
CA GLY A 110 -26.86 -10.96 12.84
C GLY A 110 -26.03 -11.69 13.90
N ILE A 111 -24.76 -11.95 13.62
CA ILE A 111 -23.77 -12.53 14.57
C ILE A 111 -23.14 -11.43 15.42
#